data_AF-A0A553KIF1-F1
#
_entry.id   AF-A0A553KIF1-F1
#
_cell.length_a   1.000
_cell.length_b   1.000
_cell.length_c   1.000
_cell.angle_alpha   90.00
_cell.angle_beta   90.00
_cell.angle_gamma   90.00
#
_symmetry.space_group_name_H-M   'P 1'
#
loop_
_entity.id
_entity.type
_entity.pdbx_description
1 polymer ?
#
loop_
_entity_poly.entity_id
_entity_poly.type
_entity_poly.pdbx_seq_one_letter_code
_entity_poly.pdbx_strand_id
1 'polypeptide(L)'
;GVEVARVQGSGPKGRITKEDVTSFVKGVMTGQRAAPAAAAAPAGGGELNLLPWPKVDFSKFGPFEAKPLSRIKKISGANLHRNWVMIPHVTNNDEADITELEALRVQLNKEHEKAGVKFTMLAFVIKAVVAALKKFPTFNASLDGDNLVFK
;
A
#
# COMPACT_ATOMS: atom_id res chain seq x y z
N GLY A 1 -21.85 -1.72 -22.14
CA GLY A 1 -23.11 -2.50 -22.18
C GLY A 1 -24.25 -1.66 -21.63
N VAL A 2 -25.50 -1.94 -22.00
CA VAL A 2 -26.68 -1.19 -21.52
C VAL A 2 -27.22 -1.84 -20.25
N GLU A 3 -27.35 -1.05 -19.17
CA GLU A 3 -27.99 -1.50 -17.93
C GLU A 3 -29.51 -1.55 -18.12
N VAL A 4 -30.06 -2.76 -18.14
CA VAL A 4 -31.48 -3.04 -18.47
C VAL A 4 -32.45 -2.34 -17.50
N ALA A 5 -32.05 -2.11 -16.24
CA ALA A 5 -32.85 -1.43 -15.22
C ALA A 5 -33.17 0.05 -15.54
N ARG A 6 -32.43 0.67 -16.47
CA ARG A 6 -32.63 2.09 -16.87
C ARG A 6 -33.42 2.24 -18.18
N VAL A 7 -33.73 1.13 -18.85
CA VAL A 7 -34.49 1.13 -20.09
C VAL A 7 -35.96 0.98 -19.76
N GLN A 8 -36.75 2.01 -20.03
CA GLN A 8 -38.20 1.95 -19.85
C GLN A 8 -38.80 1.08 -20.96
N GLY A 9 -39.38 -0.06 -20.59
CA GLY A 9 -39.98 -1.01 -21.54
C GLY A 9 -41.35 -0.55 -22.00
N SER A 10 -41.56 -0.55 -23.32
CA SER A 10 -42.83 -0.15 -23.95
C SER A 10 -43.71 -1.34 -24.34
N GLY A 11 -43.22 -2.58 -24.21
CA GLY A 11 -43.94 -3.80 -24.57
C GLY A 11 -45.00 -4.26 -23.55
N PRO A 12 -45.78 -5.31 -23.87
CA PRO A 12 -46.81 -5.83 -22.99
C PRO A 12 -46.26 -6.19 -21.61
N LYS A 13 -46.93 -5.70 -20.55
CA LYS A 13 -46.49 -5.81 -19.15
C LYS A 13 -45.14 -5.13 -18.84
N GLY A 14 -44.79 -4.08 -19.58
CA GLY A 14 -43.54 -3.33 -19.38
C GLY A 14 -42.30 -4.06 -19.89
N ARG A 15 -42.47 -5.01 -20.81
CA ARG A 15 -41.35 -5.76 -21.40
C ARG A 15 -40.47 -4.81 -22.22
N ILE A 16 -39.17 -4.91 -22.02
CA ILE A 16 -38.17 -4.16 -22.79
C ILE A 16 -38.03 -4.81 -24.17
N THR A 17 -38.25 -4.00 -25.21
CA THR A 17 -38.10 -4.38 -26.61
C THR A 17 -36.72 -3.98 -27.14
N LYS A 18 -36.36 -4.47 -28.33
CA LYS A 18 -35.09 -4.11 -28.98
C LYS A 18 -35.07 -2.61 -29.32
N GLU A 19 -36.22 -2.08 -29.66
CA GLU A 19 -36.47 -0.68 -30.01
C GLU A 19 -36.22 0.22 -28.79
N ASP A 20 -36.64 -0.20 -27.60
CA ASP A 20 -36.41 0.52 -26.34
C ASP A 20 -34.91 0.62 -26.02
N VAL A 21 -34.17 -0.47 -26.19
CA VAL A 21 -32.71 -0.51 -25.97
C VAL A 21 -31.99 0.39 -26.99
N THR A 22 -32.39 0.31 -28.26
CA THR A 22 -31.78 1.10 -29.34
C THR A 22 -32.03 2.60 -29.14
N SER A 23 -33.25 2.96 -28.72
CA SER A 23 -33.63 4.34 -28.42
C SER A 23 -32.93 4.89 -27.18
N PHE A 24 -32.72 4.04 -26.17
CA PHE A 24 -31.94 4.39 -24.99
C PHE A 24 -30.49 4.70 -25.34
N VAL A 25 -29.83 3.82 -26.13
CA VAL A 25 -28.45 4.02 -26.59
C VAL A 25 -28.33 5.31 -27.41
N LYS A 26 -29.25 5.54 -28.34
CA LYS A 26 -29.27 6.75 -29.16
C LYS A 26 -29.38 8.01 -28.30
N GLY A 27 -30.28 8.03 -27.31
CA GLY A 27 -30.46 9.16 -26.41
C GLY A 27 -29.25 9.44 -25.50
N VAL A 28 -28.49 8.41 -25.11
CA VAL A 28 -27.23 8.59 -24.38
C VAL A 28 -26.13 9.13 -25.31
N MET A 29 -26.07 8.64 -26.55
CA MET A 29 -25.08 9.10 -27.54
C MET A 29 -25.33 10.53 -28.03
N THR A 30 -26.58 10.98 -28.08
CA THR A 30 -26.94 12.36 -28.47
C THR A 30 -26.94 13.35 -27.31
N GLY A 31 -26.53 12.93 -26.10
CA GLY A 31 -26.48 13.78 -24.91
C GLY A 31 -27.84 14.16 -24.33
N GLN A 32 -28.92 13.59 -24.86
CA GLN A 32 -30.30 13.82 -24.40
C GLN A 32 -30.62 13.10 -23.09
N ARG A 33 -29.79 12.11 -22.71
CA ARG A 33 -29.82 11.41 -21.43
C ARG A 33 -28.42 11.36 -20.83
N ALA A 34 -28.31 11.64 -19.53
CA ALA A 34 -27.05 11.53 -18.81
C ALA A 34 -26.51 10.10 -18.92
N ALA A 35 -25.23 9.98 -19.30
CA ALA A 35 -24.50 8.72 -19.22
C ALA A 35 -24.54 8.22 -17.76
N PRO A 36 -24.57 6.89 -17.53
CA PRO A 36 -24.50 6.37 -16.18
C PRO A 36 -23.24 6.92 -15.52
N ALA A 37 -23.42 7.70 -14.45
CA ALA A 37 -22.35 7.95 -13.50
C ALA A 37 -21.85 6.56 -13.07
N ALA A 38 -20.58 6.29 -13.32
CA ALA A 38 -19.91 5.13 -12.75
C ALA A 38 -20.24 5.17 -11.25
N ALA A 39 -20.88 4.12 -10.75
CA ALA A 39 -21.12 3.99 -9.33
C ALA A 39 -19.77 4.19 -8.64
N ALA A 40 -19.68 5.23 -7.81
CA ALA A 40 -18.51 5.44 -6.99
C ALA A 40 -18.29 4.13 -6.23
N ALA A 41 -17.18 3.45 -6.55
CA ALA A 41 -16.78 2.26 -5.83
C ALA A 41 -16.69 2.64 -4.35
N PRO A 42 -17.20 1.80 -3.43
CA PRO A 42 -17.13 2.11 -2.01
C PRO A 42 -15.66 2.32 -1.65
N ALA A 43 -15.37 3.49 -1.08
CA ALA A 43 -14.07 3.82 -0.51
C ALA A 43 -13.78 2.82 0.62
N GLY A 44 -13.10 1.73 0.29
CA GLY A 44 -13.00 0.59 1.21
C GLY A 44 -12.14 -0.56 0.68
N GLY A 45 -11.07 -0.24 -0.03
CA GLY A 45 -10.07 -1.17 -0.51
C GLY A 45 -9.14 -0.38 -1.42
N GLY A 46 -7.90 -0.13 -0.99
CA GLY A 46 -6.90 0.44 -1.90
C GLY A 46 -6.86 -0.36 -3.19
N GLU A 47 -6.55 0.31 -4.31
CA GLU A 47 -6.40 -0.06 -5.74
C GLU A 47 -6.58 -1.52 -6.24
N LEU A 48 -6.48 -2.52 -5.38
CA LEU A 48 -6.52 -3.95 -5.64
C LEU A 48 -7.91 -4.61 -5.53
N ASN A 49 -8.98 -3.87 -5.22
CA ASN A 49 -10.37 -4.36 -5.19
C ASN A 49 -10.54 -5.71 -4.45
N LEU A 50 -9.94 -5.83 -3.25
CA LEU A 50 -9.98 -7.05 -2.45
C LEU A 50 -11.35 -7.24 -1.78
N LEU A 51 -11.76 -8.49 -1.58
CA LEU A 51 -12.97 -8.81 -0.81
C LEU A 51 -12.84 -8.30 0.64
N PRO A 52 -13.93 -7.83 1.27
CA PRO A 52 -13.90 -7.42 2.67
C PRO A 52 -13.45 -8.55 3.59
N TRP A 53 -12.69 -8.20 4.63
CA TRP A 53 -12.24 -9.18 5.62
C TRP A 53 -13.44 -9.83 6.33
N PRO A 54 -13.47 -11.16 6.51
CA PRO A 54 -14.58 -11.85 7.15
C PRO A 54 -14.71 -11.42 8.62
N LYS A 55 -15.95 -11.13 9.05
CA LYS A 55 -16.26 -10.88 10.46
C LYS A 55 -16.40 -12.23 11.17
N VAL A 56 -15.41 -12.57 11.99
CA VAL A 56 -15.41 -13.81 12.79
C VAL A 56 -16.09 -13.54 14.13
N ASP A 57 -17.05 -14.39 14.48
CA ASP A 57 -17.64 -14.43 15.82
C ASP A 57 -16.81 -15.36 16.72
N PHE A 58 -16.02 -14.75 17.59
CA PHE A 58 -15.11 -15.47 18.49
C PHE A 58 -15.85 -16.26 19.59
N SER A 59 -17.11 -15.93 19.89
CA SER A 59 -17.87 -16.61 20.95
C SER A 59 -18.17 -18.08 20.63
N LYS A 60 -18.19 -18.44 19.35
CA LYS A 60 -18.39 -19.83 18.87
C LYS A 60 -17.28 -20.79 19.28
N PHE A 61 -16.13 -20.26 19.71
CA PHE A 61 -14.95 -21.05 20.07
C PHE A 61 -14.70 -21.10 21.59
N GLY A 62 -15.68 -20.69 22.40
CA GLY A 62 -15.61 -20.68 23.86
C GLY A 62 -15.36 -19.28 24.45
N PRO A 63 -15.07 -19.20 25.77
CA PRO A 63 -14.79 -17.92 26.44
C PRO A 63 -13.61 -17.19 25.79
N PHE A 64 -13.73 -15.88 25.57
CA PHE A 64 -12.68 -15.05 25.00
C PHE A 64 -12.49 -13.73 25.76
N GLU A 65 -11.30 -13.15 25.66
CA GLU A 65 -10.97 -11.84 26.18
C GLU A 65 -10.56 -10.91 25.04
N ALA A 66 -11.28 -9.81 24.85
CA ALA A 66 -10.92 -8.79 23.86
C ALA A 66 -10.05 -7.71 24.50
N LYS A 67 -8.82 -7.53 24.00
CA LYS A 67 -7.92 -6.44 24.42
C LYS A 67 -7.85 -5.36 23.33
N PRO A 68 -8.26 -4.10 23.62
CA PRO A 68 -8.20 -3.04 22.63
C PRO A 68 -6.75 -2.70 22.27
N LEU A 69 -6.48 -2.53 20.98
CA LEU A 69 -5.18 -2.05 20.51
C LEU A 69 -4.97 -0.58 20.88
N SER A 70 -3.72 -0.22 21.19
CA SER A 70 -3.32 1.18 21.37
C SER A 70 -3.47 1.98 20.07
N ARG A 71 -3.60 3.31 20.19
CA ARG A 71 -3.72 4.21 19.03
C ARG A 71 -2.54 4.05 18.04
N ILE A 72 -1.31 3.94 18.56
CA ILE A 72 -0.11 3.74 17.74
C ILE A 72 -0.21 2.45 16.93
N LYS A 73 -0.62 1.33 17.57
CA LYS A 73 -0.76 0.05 16.86
C LYS A 73 -1.82 0.10 15.76
N LYS A 74 -2.95 0.78 16.00
CA LYS A 74 -4.00 0.95 14.99
C LYS A 74 -3.50 1.72 13.76
N ILE A 75 -2.78 2.83 13.97
CA ILE A 75 -2.28 3.68 12.88
C ILE A 75 -1.12 2.99 12.15
N SER A 76 -0.13 2.48 12.88
CA SER A 76 1.03 1.81 12.29
C SER A 76 0.62 0.55 11.52
N GLY A 77 -0.33 -0.23 12.03
CA GLY A 77 -0.81 -1.44 11.35
C GLY A 77 -1.39 -1.14 9.96
N ALA A 78 -2.25 -0.12 9.85
CA ALA A 78 -2.83 0.28 8.56
C ALA A 78 -1.76 0.77 7.57
N ASN A 79 -0.81 1.59 8.03
CA ASN A 79 0.28 2.10 7.17
C ASN A 79 1.23 0.99 6.72
N LEU A 80 1.62 0.09 7.62
CA LEU A 80 2.51 -1.04 7.29
C LEU A 80 1.83 -2.00 6.31
N HIS A 81 0.56 -2.31 6.52
CA HIS A 81 -0.19 -3.18 5.61
C HIS A 81 -0.32 -2.57 4.22
N ARG A 82 -0.62 -1.25 4.12
CA ARG A 82 -0.64 -0.55 2.83
C ARG A 82 0.70 -0.67 2.12
N ASN A 83 1.82 -0.38 2.80
CA ASN A 83 3.14 -0.49 2.19
C ASN A 83 3.43 -1.91 1.73
N TRP A 84 3.12 -2.92 2.55
CA TRP A 84 3.34 -4.33 2.23
C TRP A 84 2.63 -4.78 0.96
N VAL A 85 1.39 -4.32 0.78
CA VAL A 85 0.54 -4.73 -0.35
C VAL A 85 0.84 -3.91 -1.62
N MET A 86 1.22 -2.64 -1.47
CA MET A 86 1.40 -1.73 -2.61
C MET A 86 2.82 -1.73 -3.19
N ILE A 87 3.84 -1.97 -2.37
CA ILE A 87 5.25 -1.93 -2.81
C ILE A 87 5.68 -3.36 -3.17
N PRO A 88 6.19 -3.62 -4.39
CA PRO A 88 6.72 -4.92 -4.77
C PRO A 88 8.07 -5.17 -4.09
N HIS A 89 8.03 -5.56 -2.82
CA HIS A 89 9.22 -5.79 -2.02
C HIS A 89 10.03 -6.97 -2.58
N VAL A 90 11.34 -6.76 -2.72
CA VAL A 90 12.33 -7.82 -2.93
C VAL A 90 13.27 -7.81 -1.73
N THR A 91 13.54 -8.99 -1.19
CA THR A 91 14.51 -9.19 -0.12
C THR A 91 15.79 -9.76 -0.71
N ASN A 92 16.91 -9.06 -0.55
CA ASN A 92 18.23 -9.54 -0.90
C ASN A 92 19.06 -9.74 0.37
N ASN A 93 19.84 -10.82 0.42
CA ASN A 93 20.77 -11.11 1.51
C ASN A 93 22.16 -11.31 0.92
N ASP A 94 23.18 -10.85 1.63
CA ASP A 94 24.58 -11.02 1.26
C ASP A 94 25.44 -11.03 2.53
N GLU A 95 26.68 -11.48 2.42
CA GLU A 95 27.65 -11.54 3.52
C GLU A 95 28.78 -10.54 3.30
N ALA A 96 29.27 -9.95 4.39
CA ALA A 96 30.40 -9.04 4.36
C ALA A 96 31.37 -9.39 5.51
N ASP A 97 32.65 -9.55 5.19
CA ASP A 97 33.69 -9.68 6.21
C ASP A 97 33.93 -8.31 6.86
N ILE A 98 33.79 -8.27 8.19
CA ILE A 98 33.93 -7.07 9.02
C ILE A 98 35.09 -7.18 10.00
N THR A 99 35.99 -8.15 9.84
CA THR A 99 37.09 -8.43 10.77
C THR A 99 37.91 -7.19 11.09
N GLU A 100 38.37 -6.46 10.06
CA GLU A 100 39.15 -5.23 10.23
C GLU A 100 38.33 -4.09 10.84
N LEU A 101 37.05 -4.00 10.47
CA LEU A 101 36.13 -2.98 10.98
C LEU A 101 35.86 -3.17 12.47
N GLU A 102 35.70 -4.42 12.92
CA GLU A 102 35.51 -4.75 14.33
C GLU A 102 36.77 -4.47 15.14
N ALA A 103 37.95 -4.82 14.61
CA ALA A 103 39.23 -4.47 15.23
C ALA A 103 39.35 -2.95 15.42
N LEU A 104 39.02 -2.16 14.39
CA LEU A 104 38.98 -0.70 14.46
C LEU A 104 37.96 -0.20 15.50
N ARG A 105 36.76 -0.78 15.57
CA ARG A 105 35.73 -0.41 16.55
C ARG A 105 36.23 -0.61 17.99
N VAL A 106 36.89 -1.74 18.26
CA VAL A 106 37.47 -2.04 19.57
C VAL A 106 38.58 -1.05 19.92
N GLN A 107 39.47 -0.76 18.97
CA GLN A 107 40.53 0.23 19.14
C GLN A 107 39.97 1.61 19.48
N LEU A 108 39.01 2.11 18.71
CA LEU A 108 38.39 3.43 18.93
C LEU A 108 37.69 3.52 20.30
N ASN A 109 37.03 2.45 20.73
CA ASN A 109 36.43 2.42 22.07
C ASN A 109 37.48 2.53 23.18
N LYS A 110 38.63 1.88 23.01
CA LYS A 110 39.74 1.96 23.98
C LYS A 110 40.35 3.36 24.02
N GLU A 111 40.54 3.98 22.85
CA GLU A 111 41.08 5.34 22.74
C GLU A 111 40.13 6.39 23.37
N HIS A 112 38.82 6.20 23.22
CA HIS A 112 37.80 7.14 23.68
C HIS A 112 37.15 6.79 25.02
N GLU A 113 37.65 5.77 25.71
CA GLU A 113 37.09 5.29 26.98
C GLU A 113 37.05 6.39 28.04
N LYS A 114 38.13 7.17 28.17
CA LYS A 114 38.22 8.30 29.11
C LYS A 114 37.27 9.45 28.78
N ALA A 115 36.83 9.56 27.54
CA ALA A 115 35.84 10.54 27.10
C ALA A 115 34.40 10.05 27.30
N GLY A 116 34.19 8.80 27.76
CA GLY A 116 32.88 8.20 27.95
C GLY A 116 32.12 7.93 26.64
N VAL A 117 32.81 7.97 25.49
CA VAL A 117 32.20 7.76 24.17
C VAL A 117 32.33 6.29 23.79
N LYS A 118 31.20 5.67 23.40
CA LYS A 118 31.15 4.28 22.96
C LYS A 118 30.69 4.17 21.51
N PHE A 119 31.55 3.58 20.68
CA PHE A 119 31.28 3.25 19.30
C PHE A 119 30.65 1.86 19.18
N THR A 120 29.45 1.82 18.63
CA THR A 120 28.75 0.58 18.24
C THR A 120 28.91 0.33 16.75
N MET A 121 28.73 -0.92 16.31
CA MET A 121 28.81 -1.27 14.89
C MET A 121 27.78 -0.51 14.04
N LEU A 122 26.63 -0.17 14.63
CA LEU A 122 25.56 0.59 13.98
C LEU A 122 26.06 1.92 13.39
N ALA A 123 26.97 2.63 14.06
CA ALA A 123 27.50 3.89 13.55
C ALA A 123 28.29 3.71 12.23
N PHE A 124 29.05 2.62 12.12
CA PHE A 124 29.79 2.28 10.91
C PHE A 124 28.86 1.84 9.78
N VAL A 125 27.83 1.04 10.11
CA VAL A 125 26.79 0.64 9.15
C VAL A 125 26.08 1.86 8.59
N ILE A 126 25.66 2.81 9.44
CA ILE A 126 25.03 4.06 8.99
C ILE A 126 25.98 4.83 8.05
N LYS A 127 27.27 4.96 8.41
CA LYS A 127 28.26 5.64 7.56
C LYS A 127 28.42 4.96 6.20
N ALA A 128 28.46 3.64 6.16
CA ALA A 128 28.53 2.86 4.93
C ALA A 128 27.26 3.04 4.07
N VAL A 129 26.07 2.96 4.68
CA VAL A 129 24.79 3.18 3.99
C VAL A 129 24.70 4.59 3.40
N VAL A 130 25.12 5.63 4.14
CA VAL A 130 25.14 7.01 3.62
C VAL A 130 26.07 7.13 2.41
N ALA A 131 27.25 6.51 2.45
CA ALA A 131 28.17 6.51 1.31
C ALA A 131 27.57 5.75 0.11
N ALA A 132 26.91 4.62 0.33
CA ALA A 132 26.25 3.84 -0.71
C ALA A 132 25.08 4.61 -1.36
N LEU A 133 24.21 5.23 -0.56
CA LEU A 133 23.06 6.01 -1.05
C LEU A 133 23.50 7.23 -1.88
N LYS A 134 24.62 7.88 -1.52
CA LYS A 134 25.21 8.95 -2.33
C LYS A 134 25.80 8.45 -3.65
N LYS A 135 26.40 7.26 -3.65
CA LYS A 135 26.98 6.63 -4.85
C LYS A 135 25.89 6.13 -5.81
N PHE A 136 24.75 5.68 -5.28
CA PHE A 136 23.63 5.13 -6.04
C PHE A 136 22.35 5.95 -5.80
N PRO A 137 22.23 7.16 -6.36
CA PRO A 137 21.14 8.10 -6.04
C PRO A 137 19.74 7.56 -6.40
N THR A 138 19.63 6.71 -7.42
CA THR A 138 18.37 6.03 -7.77
C THR A 138 17.86 5.14 -6.62
N PHE A 139 18.76 4.52 -5.86
CA PHE A 139 18.40 3.70 -4.70
C PHE A 139 17.92 4.56 -3.51
N ASN A 140 18.22 5.87 -3.53
CA ASN A 140 17.80 6.86 -2.53
C ASN A 140 16.64 7.75 -3.02
N ALA A 141 16.00 7.41 -4.15
CA ALA A 141 14.89 8.17 -4.73
C ALA A 141 13.54 7.72 -4.16
N SER A 142 12.51 8.54 -4.37
CA SER A 142 11.09 8.21 -4.12
C SER A 142 10.36 8.04 -5.45
N LEU A 143 9.45 7.07 -5.56
CA LEU A 143 8.61 6.89 -6.75
C LEU A 143 7.31 7.70 -6.58
N ASP A 144 7.01 8.54 -7.56
CA ASP A 144 5.78 9.35 -7.62
C ASP A 144 5.14 9.23 -9.01
N GLY A 145 4.15 8.34 -9.13
CA GLY A 145 3.58 7.94 -10.41
C GLY A 145 4.66 7.39 -11.35
N ASP A 146 4.82 8.01 -12.52
CA ASP A 146 5.81 7.64 -13.53
C ASP A 146 7.18 8.33 -13.31
N ASN A 147 7.37 9.04 -12.19
CA ASN A 147 8.57 9.83 -11.92
C ASN A 147 9.40 9.28 -10.75
N LEU A 148 10.73 9.35 -10.89
CA LEU A 148 11.66 9.22 -9.78
C LEU A 148 12.04 10.59 -9.23
N VAL A 149 11.81 10.79 -7.94
CA VAL A 149 12.12 12.02 -7.20
C VAL A 149 13.40 11.82 -6.40
N PHE A 150 14.46 12.53 -6.79
CA PHE A 150 15.75 12.53 -6.10
C PHE A 150 15.78 13.52 -4.93
N LYS A 151 16.65 13.28 -3.94
CA LYS A 151 16.83 14.11 -2.72
C LYS A 151 18.29 14.41 -2.49
#